data_AF-A0A1F3CB13-F1
#
_entry.id   AF-A0A1F3CB13-F1
#
_cell.length_a   1.000
_cell.length_b   1.000
_cell.length_c   1.000
_cell.angle_alpha   90.00
_cell.angle_beta   90.00
_cell.angle_gamma   90.00
#
_symmetry.space_group_name_H-M   'P 1'
#
loop_
_entity.id
_entity.type
_entity.pdbx_description
1 polymer ?
#
loop_
_entity_poly.entity_id
_entity_poly.type
_entity_poly.pdbx_seq_one_letter_code
_entity_poly.pdbx_strand_id
1 'polypeptide(L)' 'MNTKDVNDVRSTWNEQKARLKEKFKFLTDGDLKFEDGKIEEMFKVLQTKLGKTKPELTKILADL' A
#
# COMPACT_ATOMS: atom_id res chain seq x y z
N MET A 1 -14.64 15.74 -4.53
CA MET A 1 -14.06 14.57 -3.82
C MET A 1 -14.68 14.50 -2.45
N ASN A 2 -15.37 13.41 -2.11
CA ASN A 2 -16.05 13.24 -0.82
C ASN A 2 -15.07 12.70 0.23
N THR A 3 -15.03 13.33 1.39
CA THR A 3 -14.17 13.04 2.55
C THR A 3 -14.44 11.71 3.25
N LYS A 4 -15.26 10.83 2.65
CA LYS A 4 -15.56 9.48 3.17
C LYS A 4 -14.56 8.42 2.67
N ASP A 5 -13.97 8.60 1.49
CA ASP A 5 -13.05 7.61 0.88
C ASP A 5 -11.67 7.51 1.58
N VAL A 6 -11.10 8.62 2.05
CA VAL A 6 -9.74 8.64 2.61
C VAL A 6 -9.63 7.81 3.91
N ASN A 7 -10.69 7.75 4.70
CA ASN A 7 -10.69 6.99 5.95
C ASN A 7 -10.84 5.48 5.73
N ASP A 8 -11.62 5.06 4.74
CA ASP A 8 -11.76 3.65 4.36
C ASP A 8 -10.45 3.08 3.78
N VAL A 9 -9.76 3.88 2.95
CA VAL A 9 -8.44 3.52 2.41
C VAL A 9 -7.40 3.34 3.51
N ARG A 10 -7.41 4.18 4.56
CA ARG A 10 -6.50 4.05 5.72
C ARG A 10 -6.79 2.82 6.57
N SER A 11 -8.06 2.52 6.81
CA SER A 11 -8.46 1.34 7.58
C SER A 11 -8.04 0.06 6.86
N THR A 12 -8.25 0.03 5.54
CA THR A 12 -7.86 -1.10 4.67
C THR A 12 -6.34 -1.23 4.53
N TRP A 13 -5.58 -0.12 4.57
CA TRP A 13 -4.13 -0.12 4.38
C TRP A 13 -3.37 -0.94 5.44
N ASN A 14 -3.77 -0.88 6.72
CA ASN A 14 -3.08 -1.65 7.75
C ASN A 14 -3.17 -3.16 7.53
N GLU A 15 -4.31 -3.63 7.01
CA GLU A 15 -4.52 -5.04 6.67
C GLU A 15 -3.78 -5.44 5.39
N GLN A 16 -3.87 -4.59 4.36
CA GLN A 16 -3.11 -4.73 3.12
C GLN A 16 -1.60 -4.77 3.36
N LYS A 17 -1.07 -3.94 4.28
CA LYS A 17 0.35 -3.95 4.64
C LYS A 17 0.75 -5.28 5.27
N ALA A 18 -0.09 -5.84 6.16
CA ALA A 18 0.22 -7.09 6.84
C ALA A 18 0.35 -8.22 5.81
N ARG A 19 -0.63 -8.31 4.91
CA ARG A 19 -0.66 -9.28 3.81
C ARG A 19 0.48 -9.07 2.81
N LEU A 20 0.83 -7.81 2.50
CA LEU A 20 2.00 -7.50 1.67
C LEU A 20 3.30 -7.97 2.31
N LYS A 21 3.48 -7.82 3.63
CA LYS A 21 4.67 -8.33 4.34
C LYS A 21 4.73 -9.85 4.34
N GLU A 22 3.58 -10.52 4.47
CA GLU A 22 3.52 -11.97 4.36
C GLU A 22 3.91 -12.46 2.96
N LYS A 23 3.38 -11.82 1.92
CA LYS A 23 3.65 -12.17 0.52
C LYS A 23 5.06 -11.77 0.05
N PHE A 24 5.54 -10.63 0.51
CA PHE A 24 6.83 -10.05 0.17
C PHE A 24 7.68 -9.87 1.42
N LYS A 25 8.35 -10.96 1.84
CA LYS A 25 9.22 -10.98 3.04
C LYS A 25 10.39 -10.00 3.01
N PHE A 26 10.69 -9.41 1.85
CA PHE A 26 11.71 -8.37 1.70
C PHE A 26 11.19 -6.94 1.95
N LEU A 27 9.88 -6.75 2.08
CA LEU A 27 9.30 -5.49 2.51
C LEU A 27 9.47 -5.34 4.02
N THR A 28 9.98 -4.18 4.43
CA THR A 28 10.14 -3.83 5.84
C THR A 28 9.03 -2.87 6.28
N ASP A 29 8.87 -2.71 7.59
CA ASP A 29 7.95 -1.69 8.14
C ASP A 29 8.29 -0.27 7.67
N GLY A 30 9.57 -0.02 7.35
CA GLY A 30 10.01 1.26 6.79
C GLY A 30 9.47 1.50 5.38
N ASP A 31 9.44 0.47 4.53
CA ASP A 31 8.91 0.55 3.16
C ASP A 31 7.38 0.74 3.13
N LEU A 32 6.70 0.30 4.20
CA LEU A 32 5.23 0.35 4.34
C LEU A 32 4.77 1.45 5.31
N LYS A 33 5.68 2.36 5.68
CA LYS A 33 5.38 3.42 6.64
C LYS A 33 4.42 4.42 6.01
N PHE A 34 3.19 4.41 6.51
CA PHE A 34 2.17 5.38 6.16
C PHE A 34 2.32 6.61 7.07
N GLU A 35 2.82 7.72 6.53
CA GLU A 35 2.66 9.03 7.16
C GLU A 35 1.37 9.67 6.65
N ASP A 36 0.58 10.22 7.57
CA ASP A 36 -0.74 10.75 7.28
C ASP A 36 -0.67 11.83 6.18
N GLY A 37 -1.20 11.50 4.98
CA GLY A 37 -1.15 12.39 3.81
C GLY A 37 -0.11 12.03 2.73
N LYS A 38 0.77 11.05 2.97
CA LYS A 38 1.81 10.61 2.00
C LYS A 38 1.50 9.28 1.31
N ILE A 39 0.23 8.99 1.07
CA ILE A 39 -0.17 7.72 0.44
C ILE A 39 0.43 7.56 -0.97
N GLU A 40 0.56 8.66 -1.71
CA GLU A 40 1.12 8.64 -3.07
C GLU A 40 2.62 8.32 -3.08
N GLU A 41 3.38 8.84 -2.12
CA GLU A 41 4.81 8.58 -1.97
C GLU A 41 5.06 7.12 -1.61
N MET A 42 4.29 6.58 -0.67
CA MET A 42 4.34 5.17 -0.28
C MET A 42 4.02 4.25 -1.48
N PHE A 43 3.01 4.58 -2.28
CA PHE A 43 2.70 3.83 -3.49
C PHE A 43 3.87 3.86 -4.49
N LYS A 44 4.53 5.00 -4.69
CA LYS A 44 5.72 5.08 -5.55
C LYS A 44 6.86 4.20 -5.04
N VAL A 45 7.14 4.23 -3.73
CA VAL A 45 8.17 3.37 -3.12
C VAL A 45 7.84 1.90 -3.35
N LEU A 46 6.59 1.48 -3.15
CA LEU A 46 6.15 0.11 -3.38
C LEU A 46 6.27 -0.31 -4.83
N GLN A 47 5.89 0.56 -5.77
CA GLN A 47 6.08 0.30 -7.20
C GLN A 47 7.55 0.04 -7.53
N THR A 48 8.47 0.84 -7.00
CA THR A 48 9.91 0.68 -7.20
C THR A 48 10.45 -0.57 -6.50
N LYS A 49 10.07 -0.81 -5.25
CA LYS A 49 10.55 -1.95 -4.44
C LYS A 49 10.07 -3.29 -4.97
N LEU A 50 8.81 -3.37 -5.37
CA LEU A 50 8.20 -4.58 -5.92
C LEU A 50 8.51 -4.73 -7.41
N GLY A 51 9.01 -3.67 -8.07
CA GLY A 51 9.16 -3.64 -9.53
C GLY A 51 7.82 -3.79 -10.24
N LYS A 52 6.74 -3.29 -9.64
CA LYS A 52 5.36 -3.46 -10.11
C LYS A 52 4.76 -2.15 -10.55
N THR A 53 3.99 -2.22 -11.61
CA THR A 53 3.21 -1.07 -12.08
C THR A 53 2.03 -0.80 -11.12
N LYS A 54 1.52 0.43 -11.10
CA LYS A 54 0.29 0.80 -10.37
C LYS A 54 -0.84 -0.22 -10.54
N PRO A 55 -1.22 -0.62 -11.77
CA PRO A 55 -2.30 -1.59 -11.96
C PRO A 55 -1.98 -2.99 -11.40
N GLU A 56 -0.73 -3.45 -11.49
CA GLU A 56 -0.34 -4.72 -10.86
C GLU A 56 -0.41 -4.63 -9.34
N LEU A 57 0.04 -3.51 -8.76
CA LEU A 57 -0.01 -3.28 -7.32
C LEU A 57 -1.45 -3.21 -6.83
N THR A 58 -2.32 -2.47 -7.54
CA THR A 58 -3.76 -2.42 -7.25
C THR A 58 -4.40 -3.79 -7.38
N LYS A 59 -4.01 -4.60 -8.39
CA LYS A 59 -4.51 -5.97 -8.53
C LYS A 59 -4.08 -6.86 -7.37
N ILE A 60 -2.83 -6.74 -6.92
CA ILE A 60 -2.35 -7.46 -5.73
C ILE A 60 -3.17 -7.03 -4.52
N LEU A 61 -3.36 -5.73 -4.31
CA LEU A 61 -4.12 -5.19 -3.18
C LEU A 61 -5.62 -5.52 -3.21
N ALA A 62 -6.20 -5.72 -4.40
CA ALA A 62 -7.60 -6.10 -4.58
C ALA A 62 -7.83 -7.61 -4.48
N ASP A 63 -6.79 -8.41 -4.72
CA ASP A 63 -6.78 -9.87 -4.57
C ASP A 63 -6.50 -10.32 -3.12
N LEU A 64 -6.01 -9.38 -2.30
CA LEU A 64 -5.83 -9.52 -0.86
C LEU A 64 -7.16 -9.19 -0.16
#